data_AF-A0A5C8A012-F1
#
_entry.id   AF-A0A5C8A012-F1
#
_cell.length_a   1.000
_cell.length_b   1.000
_cell.length_c   1.000
_cell.angle_alpha   90.00
_cell.angle_beta   90.00
_cell.angle_gamma   90.00
#
_symmetry.space_group_name_H-M   'P 1'
#
loop_
_entity.id
_entity.type
_entity.pdbx_description
1 polymer ?
#
loop_
_entity_poly.entity_id
_entity_poly.type
_entity_poly.pdbx_seq_one_letter_code
_entity_poly.pdbx_strand_id
1 'polypeptide(L)'
;MKAPDIRAKRPWSACSQDESKSARSNSASSAATITCARRGQGRPDACRLHSTDHLAGLESRTTRAYSGRTKKGGKCMRNLCHQSRFNGLPAFSSVWQRGVTLLELMVAVAIVGITLSLALPSFNDSIERNRVVSTVNEMVGAMNLARSEAIRTNRTATFCASLDQATCGGTWSDGWIAIADLDGDAVMDVLRTGTVSDKDEVTAAATQIDFNQRGLKTVPAGAATIAVQPAGCAVGKPHRRVVSVTATGGTFVANHGADANCI
;
A
#
# COMPACT_ATOMS: atom_id res chain seq x y z
N MET A 1 -48.29 65.84 19.43
CA MET A 1 -47.22 66.14 20.42
C MET A 1 -46.24 64.97 20.46
N LYS A 2 -44.94 65.31 20.40
CA LYS A 2 -43.72 64.48 20.63
C LYS A 2 -43.35 63.35 19.64
N ALA A 3 -42.37 63.66 18.79
CA ALA A 3 -41.22 62.82 18.41
C ALA A 3 -40.20 62.79 19.59
N PRO A 4 -39.05 62.05 19.60
CA PRO A 4 -38.23 61.42 18.52
C PRO A 4 -37.89 59.92 18.84
N ASP A 5 -37.00 59.13 18.22
CA ASP A 5 -35.68 59.32 17.59
C ASP A 5 -35.29 58.09 16.73
N ILE A 6 -34.17 58.19 16.02
CA ILE A 6 -33.81 57.64 14.72
C ILE A 6 -32.72 56.56 14.87
N ARG A 7 -32.95 55.33 14.40
CA ARG A 7 -31.97 54.45 13.68
C ARG A 7 -32.42 52.97 13.65
N ALA A 8 -32.69 52.46 12.45
CA ALA A 8 -32.36 51.08 12.08
C ALA A 8 -32.40 50.94 10.55
N LYS A 9 -31.24 50.99 9.90
CA LYS A 9 -31.07 50.52 8.52
C LYS A 9 -30.92 49.00 8.55
N ARG A 10 -31.87 48.28 7.94
CA ARG A 10 -31.65 46.91 7.45
C ARG A 10 -31.31 46.99 5.96
N PRO A 11 -30.27 46.28 5.49
CA PRO A 11 -30.29 45.76 4.14
C PRO A 11 -30.41 44.23 4.17
N TRP A 12 -31.38 43.71 3.42
CA TRP A 12 -31.43 42.31 3.02
C TRP A 12 -30.27 41.98 2.06
N SER A 13 -29.50 40.98 2.46
CA SER A 13 -28.78 40.00 1.63
C SER A 13 -29.66 39.45 0.49
N ALA A 14 -29.17 38.86 -0.59
CA ALA A 14 -27.89 38.76 -1.27
C ALA A 14 -28.26 38.13 -2.62
N CYS A 15 -27.71 38.62 -3.72
CA CYS A 15 -27.99 38.11 -5.05
C CYS A 15 -27.20 36.81 -5.30
N SER A 16 -27.92 35.81 -5.80
CA SER A 16 -27.46 34.57 -6.40
C SER A 16 -26.55 34.80 -7.60
N GLN A 17 -25.54 33.95 -7.80
CA GLN A 17 -25.50 32.96 -8.89
C GLN A 17 -24.16 32.20 -8.88
N ASP A 18 -24.30 30.87 -8.88
CA ASP A 18 -23.28 29.89 -9.24
C ASP A 18 -22.91 30.04 -10.72
N GLU A 19 -21.65 30.38 -11.01
CA GLU A 19 -21.00 29.99 -12.26
C GLU A 19 -19.74 29.18 -11.91
N SER A 20 -19.88 27.86 -11.93
CA SER A 20 -18.77 26.92 -11.87
C SER A 20 -18.15 26.76 -13.27
N LYS A 21 -17.17 27.61 -13.60
CA LYS A 21 -16.31 27.37 -14.77
C LYS A 21 -15.29 26.28 -14.44
N SER A 22 -15.58 25.04 -14.85
CA SER A 22 -14.59 23.96 -14.84
C SER A 22 -13.67 24.09 -16.06
N ALA A 23 -12.44 24.54 -15.86
CA ALA A 23 -11.37 24.34 -16.83
C ALA A 23 -10.74 22.96 -16.57
N ARG A 24 -10.91 22.02 -17.50
CA ARG A 24 -10.19 20.73 -17.50
C ARG A 24 -8.78 20.96 -18.01
N SER A 25 -7.76 20.72 -17.19
CA SER A 25 -6.40 20.44 -17.62
C SER A 25 -6.06 18.98 -17.33
N ASN A 26 -5.70 18.23 -18.38
CA ASN A 26 -5.21 16.86 -18.29
C ASN A 26 -3.75 16.87 -17.84
N SER A 27 -3.51 16.83 -16.54
CA SER A 27 -2.27 16.33 -15.93
C SER A 27 -2.46 16.33 -14.42
N ALA A 28 -2.14 15.22 -13.76
CA ALA A 28 -2.21 15.05 -12.30
C ALA A 28 -1.56 16.24 -11.57
N SER A 29 -2.38 17.11 -10.98
CA SER A 29 -1.96 18.18 -10.07
C SER A 29 -3.17 18.62 -9.25
N SER A 30 -3.03 18.53 -7.94
CA SER A 30 -4.06 18.71 -6.90
C SER A 30 -4.97 19.93 -7.11
N ALA A 31 -6.28 19.73 -7.04
CA ALA A 31 -7.25 20.80 -6.91
C ALA A 31 -7.24 21.32 -5.46
N ALA A 32 -6.87 22.59 -5.26
CA ALA A 32 -6.95 23.25 -3.96
C ALA A 32 -8.19 24.15 -3.91
N THR A 33 -9.16 23.79 -3.07
CA THR A 33 -10.34 24.62 -2.79
C THR A 33 -10.06 25.54 -1.60
N ILE A 34 -10.04 26.85 -1.82
CA ILE A 34 -9.85 27.84 -0.75
C ILE A 34 -11.22 28.19 -0.15
N THR A 35 -11.47 27.78 1.10
CA THR A 35 -12.66 28.19 1.85
C THR A 35 -12.25 29.16 2.96
N CYS A 36 -12.72 30.40 2.91
CA CYS A 36 -12.49 31.40 3.96
C CYS A 36 -13.68 31.46 4.92
N ALA A 37 -13.52 30.96 6.14
CA ALA A 37 -14.49 31.14 7.22
C ALA A 37 -14.20 32.43 8.01
N ARG A 38 -15.19 33.34 8.12
CA ARG A 38 -15.12 34.48 9.06
C ARG A 38 -15.47 34.00 10.48
N ARG A 39 -14.52 34.04 11.42
CA ARG A 39 -14.82 34.13 12.86
C ARG A 39 -14.75 35.58 13.31
N GLY A 40 -15.65 35.94 14.24
CA GLY A 40 -15.90 37.30 14.70
C GLY A 40 -14.69 38.01 15.29
N GLN A 41 -14.78 39.34 15.19
CA GLN A 41 -13.98 40.40 15.83
C GLN A 41 -12.83 39.94 16.75
N GLY A 42 -11.67 39.75 16.14
CA GLY A 42 -10.38 39.53 16.79
C GLY A 42 -9.30 39.54 15.70
N ARG A 43 -8.13 40.13 15.98
CA ARG A 43 -7.06 40.42 15.02
C ARG A 43 -6.67 39.17 14.18
N PRO A 44 -6.38 39.32 12.87
CA PRO A 44 -6.00 38.19 12.02
C PRO A 44 -4.54 37.79 12.26
N ASP A 45 -4.31 36.90 13.21
CA ASP A 45 -3.06 36.14 13.29
C ASP A 45 -3.24 34.81 12.54
N ALA A 46 -2.48 34.67 11.45
CA ALA A 46 -2.25 33.46 10.64
C ALA A 46 -3.37 32.99 9.66
N CYS A 47 -3.07 33.11 8.35
CA CYS A 47 -3.64 32.20 7.34
C CYS A 47 -2.97 30.83 7.50
N ARG A 48 -3.76 29.77 7.76
CA ARG A 48 -3.28 28.40 7.90
C ARG A 48 -3.70 27.63 6.64
N LEU A 49 -2.72 27.29 5.78
CA LEU A 49 -2.91 26.36 4.66
C LEU A 49 -3.07 24.95 5.24
N HIS A 50 -4.24 24.34 5.06
CA HIS A 50 -4.44 22.91 5.29
C HIS A 50 -4.25 22.20 3.94
N SER A 51 -3.07 21.60 3.72
CA SER A 51 -2.93 20.50 2.75
C SER A 51 -3.56 19.27 3.37
N THR A 52 -4.54 18.67 2.70
CA THR A 52 -5.05 17.34 3.07
C THR A 52 -4.38 16.32 2.17
N ASP A 53 -3.17 15.94 2.55
CA ASP A 53 -2.49 14.78 1.98
C ASP A 53 -3.14 13.52 2.57
N HIS A 54 -4.01 12.89 1.78
CA HIS A 54 -4.47 11.54 2.06
C HIS A 54 -3.35 10.55 1.73
N LEU A 55 -2.38 10.42 2.64
CA LEU A 55 -1.51 9.25 2.70
C LEU A 55 -1.38 8.79 4.16
N ALA A 56 -1.58 7.49 4.33
CA ALA A 56 -1.51 6.77 5.59
C ALA A 56 -0.15 6.96 6.28
N GLY A 57 -0.19 6.88 7.61
CA GLY A 57 0.82 7.39 8.52
C GLY A 57 2.23 6.83 8.35
N LEU A 58 3.19 7.68 8.74
CA LEU A 58 4.36 7.38 9.56
C LEU A 58 4.92 8.73 10.04
N GLU A 59 5.40 8.73 11.28
CA GLU A 59 5.68 9.91 12.11
C GLU A 59 6.90 10.70 11.63
N SER A 60 6.80 12.04 11.51
CA SER A 60 7.69 12.99 12.21
C SER A 60 7.24 14.42 11.96
N ARG A 61 6.91 15.13 13.04
CA ARG A 61 6.56 16.56 13.03
C ARG A 61 7.84 17.38 13.19
N THR A 62 8.23 18.12 12.16
CA THR A 62 9.19 19.24 12.30
C THR A 62 8.68 20.47 11.55
N THR A 63 7.70 21.17 12.11
CA THR A 63 7.31 22.50 11.63
C THR A 63 8.27 23.55 12.21
N ARG A 64 9.18 24.05 11.38
CA ARG A 64 10.08 25.16 11.70
C ARG A 64 9.33 26.49 11.46
N ALA A 65 9.04 27.24 12.52
CA ALA A 65 8.39 28.54 12.44
C ALA A 65 9.39 29.65 12.06
N TYR A 66 9.13 30.39 10.98
CA TYR A 66 9.91 31.57 10.61
C TYR A 66 9.21 32.83 11.12
N SER A 67 9.84 33.54 12.06
CA SER A 67 9.35 34.80 12.63
C SER A 67 9.97 35.99 11.87
N GLY A 68 9.19 36.61 10.99
CA GLY A 68 9.56 37.86 10.32
C GLY A 68 8.95 39.07 11.02
N ARG A 69 9.80 39.93 11.61
CA ARG A 69 9.41 41.15 12.34
C ARG A 69 9.29 42.33 11.36
N THR A 70 8.08 42.80 11.06
CA THR A 70 7.86 44.00 10.24
C THR A 70 8.01 45.28 11.07
N LYS A 71 8.98 46.15 10.75
CA LYS A 71 9.07 47.50 11.34
C LYS A 71 8.23 48.49 10.53
N LYS A 72 7.34 49.19 11.26
CA LYS A 72 6.57 50.36 10.84
C LYS A 72 7.47 51.60 10.69
N GLY A 73 7.21 52.36 9.63
CA GLY A 73 7.14 53.83 9.69
C GLY A 73 8.37 54.61 9.24
N GLY A 74 8.17 55.51 8.27
CA GLY A 74 8.82 56.82 8.26
C GLY A 74 9.65 57.20 7.02
N LYS A 75 9.00 57.93 6.11
CA LYS A 75 9.50 59.07 5.28
C LYS A 75 10.53 58.82 4.17
N CYS A 76 10.13 59.19 2.95
CA CYS A 76 11.02 59.56 1.85
C CYS A 76 11.74 60.87 2.16
N MET A 77 13.07 60.86 2.09
CA MET A 77 13.89 62.06 1.87
C MET A 77 14.83 61.82 0.69
N ARG A 78 14.99 62.90 -0.06
CA ARG A 78 15.66 63.04 -1.34
C ARG A 78 17.18 62.96 -1.17
N ASN A 79 17.84 62.64 -2.28
CA ASN A 79 19.23 62.93 -2.60
C ASN A 79 20.27 62.26 -1.71
N LEU A 80 20.91 61.23 -2.24
CA LEU A 80 22.37 61.10 -2.32
C LEU A 80 22.67 59.89 -3.22
N CYS A 81 22.66 60.14 -4.53
CA CYS A 81 23.45 59.33 -5.44
C CYS A 81 24.90 59.73 -5.17
N HIS A 82 25.55 59.05 -4.23
CA HIS A 82 26.97 59.17 -4.00
C HIS A 82 27.58 57.78 -4.04
N GLN A 83 28.53 57.64 -4.96
CA GLN A 83 29.34 56.46 -5.21
C GLN A 83 29.79 55.78 -3.93
N SER A 84 29.69 54.45 -3.88
CA SER A 84 30.86 53.60 -3.59
C SER A 84 30.48 52.12 -3.55
N ARG A 85 31.16 51.36 -4.40
CA ARG A 85 31.56 49.95 -4.23
C ARG A 85 30.43 48.95 -3.95
N PHE A 86 30.05 48.22 -5.00
CA PHE A 86 29.56 46.85 -4.88
C PHE A 86 30.66 45.96 -4.28
N ASN A 87 30.78 45.99 -2.95
CA ASN A 87 31.45 44.95 -2.19
C ASN A 87 30.47 43.81 -1.97
N GLY A 88 30.84 42.61 -2.43
CA GLY A 88 30.31 41.36 -1.90
C GLY A 88 29.14 40.76 -2.65
N LEU A 89 29.37 40.32 -3.89
CA LEU A 89 28.73 39.07 -4.31
C LEU A 89 29.13 37.99 -3.28
N PRO A 90 28.19 37.19 -2.74
CA PRO A 90 28.59 36.01 -1.99
C PRO A 90 29.39 35.13 -2.96
N ALA A 91 30.68 34.99 -2.70
CA ALA A 91 31.50 34.00 -3.36
C ALA A 91 30.77 32.67 -3.25
N PHE A 92 30.48 32.03 -4.38
CA PHE A 92 30.22 30.60 -4.39
C PHE A 92 31.40 29.97 -3.67
N SER A 93 31.16 29.53 -2.44
CA SER A 93 32.12 28.72 -1.71
C SER A 93 32.33 27.50 -2.60
N SER A 94 33.51 27.42 -3.20
CA SER A 94 33.93 26.23 -3.89
C SER A 94 33.83 25.11 -2.85
N VAL A 95 32.86 24.21 -3.03
CA VAL A 95 32.94 22.92 -2.36
C VAL A 95 34.17 22.29 -2.97
N TRP A 96 35.29 22.38 -2.26
CA TRP A 96 36.50 21.67 -2.61
C TRP A 96 36.09 20.21 -2.84
N GLN A 97 36.20 19.73 -4.07
CA GLN A 97 36.11 18.31 -4.35
C GLN A 97 37.30 17.67 -3.65
N ARG A 98 37.09 17.14 -2.44
CA ARG A 98 38.06 16.29 -1.78
C ARG A 98 38.11 15.00 -2.60
N GLY A 99 39.23 14.77 -3.28
CA GLY A 99 39.50 13.52 -3.96
C GLY A 99 39.76 12.41 -2.94
N VAL A 100 39.12 11.25 -3.11
CA VAL A 100 39.44 10.04 -2.36
C VAL A 100 40.79 9.51 -2.84
N THR A 101 41.61 8.99 -1.92
CA THR A 101 42.88 8.36 -2.31
C THR A 101 42.63 6.99 -2.94
N LEU A 102 43.54 6.54 -3.81
CA LEU A 102 43.47 5.19 -4.39
C LEU A 102 43.39 4.12 -3.29
N LEU A 103 44.15 4.31 -2.20
CA LEU A 103 44.15 3.42 -1.05
C LEU A 103 42.79 3.40 -0.34
N GLU A 104 42.16 4.56 -0.15
CA GLU A 104 40.85 4.66 0.50
C GLU A 104 39.76 3.94 -0.30
N LEU A 105 39.79 4.04 -1.63
CA LEU A 105 38.88 3.28 -2.49
C LEU A 105 39.13 1.78 -2.41
N MET A 106 40.41 1.34 -2.37
CA MET A 106 40.73 -0.08 -2.21
C MET A 106 40.23 -0.64 -0.87
N VAL A 107 40.42 0.10 0.23
CA VAL A 107 39.94 -0.30 1.56
C VAL A 107 38.41 -0.31 1.59
N ALA A 108 37.75 0.69 1.01
CA ALA A 108 36.29 0.74 0.94
C ALA A 108 35.71 -0.45 0.16
N VAL A 109 36.27 -0.76 -1.01
CA VAL A 109 35.83 -1.92 -1.82
C VAL A 109 36.11 -3.24 -1.08
N ALA A 110 37.24 -3.35 -0.36
CA ALA A 110 37.54 -4.54 0.45
C ALA A 110 36.49 -4.74 1.56
N ILE A 111 36.10 -3.67 2.27
CA ILE A 111 35.07 -3.73 3.31
C ILE A 111 33.70 -4.08 2.71
N VAL A 112 33.34 -3.50 1.57
CA VAL A 112 32.08 -3.82 0.87
C VAL A 112 32.06 -5.28 0.42
N GLY A 113 33.17 -5.80 -0.11
CA GLY A 113 33.29 -7.21 -0.49
C GLY A 113 33.07 -8.17 0.69
N ILE A 114 33.71 -7.89 1.83
CA ILE A 114 33.56 -8.69 3.05
C ILE A 114 32.11 -8.65 3.56
N THR A 115 31.52 -7.46 3.63
CA THR A 115 30.13 -7.31 4.13
C THR A 115 29.10 -7.97 3.21
N LEU A 116 29.24 -7.87 1.89
CA LEU A 116 28.37 -8.54 0.93
C LEU A 116 28.44 -10.07 1.05
N SER A 117 29.63 -10.63 1.29
CA SER A 117 29.80 -12.09 1.44
C SER A 117 28.99 -12.67 2.61
N LEU A 118 28.79 -11.88 3.67
CA LEU A 118 28.00 -12.27 4.84
C LEU A 118 26.50 -11.96 4.66
N ALA A 119 26.15 -10.92 3.91
CA ALA A 119 24.78 -10.47 3.75
C ALA A 119 23.97 -11.34 2.77
N LEU A 120 24.56 -11.70 1.61
CA LEU A 120 23.88 -12.42 0.53
C LEU A 120 23.17 -13.73 0.92
N PRO A 121 23.75 -14.64 1.74
CA PRO A 121 23.06 -15.89 2.07
C PRO A 121 21.73 -15.67 2.81
N SER A 122 21.60 -14.63 3.64
CA SER A 122 20.35 -14.33 4.35
C SER A 122 19.24 -13.75 3.46
N PHE A 123 19.63 -13.10 2.36
CA PHE A 123 18.67 -12.59 1.38
C PHE A 123 17.97 -13.71 0.62
N ASN A 124 18.70 -14.77 0.24
CA ASN A 124 18.09 -15.91 -0.46
C ASN A 124 17.03 -16.60 0.40
N ASP A 125 17.33 -16.84 1.67
CA ASP A 125 16.41 -17.42 2.65
C ASP A 125 15.14 -16.56 2.83
N SER A 126 15.32 -15.24 2.88
CA SER A 126 14.21 -14.27 2.97
C SER A 126 13.33 -14.28 1.72
N ILE A 127 13.93 -14.39 0.53
CA ILE A 127 13.20 -14.45 -0.74
C ILE A 127 12.38 -15.74 -0.84
N GLU A 128 12.97 -16.89 -0.51
CA GLU A 128 12.28 -18.18 -0.49
C GLU A 128 11.08 -18.17 0.47
N ARG A 129 11.30 -17.70 1.70
CA ARG A 129 10.23 -17.53 2.69
C ARG A 129 9.09 -16.64 2.19
N ASN A 130 9.43 -15.49 1.61
CA ASN A 130 8.43 -14.54 1.13
C ASN A 130 7.63 -15.12 -0.04
N ARG A 131 8.27 -15.88 -0.92
CA ARG A 131 7.61 -16.56 -2.05
C ARG A 131 6.60 -17.58 -1.55
N VAL A 132 7.01 -18.51 -0.68
CA VAL A 132 6.12 -19.52 -0.09
C VAL A 132 4.95 -18.87 0.66
N VAL A 133 5.23 -17.82 1.45
CA VAL A 133 4.18 -17.07 2.17
C VAL A 133 3.21 -16.39 1.20
N SER A 134 3.70 -15.80 0.12
CA SER A 134 2.85 -15.18 -0.91
C SER A 134 1.92 -16.22 -1.54
N THR A 135 2.46 -17.34 -2.01
CA THR A 135 1.67 -18.42 -2.62
C THR A 135 0.60 -18.93 -1.67
N VAL A 136 0.94 -19.19 -0.41
CA VAL A 136 -0.02 -19.64 0.60
C VAL A 136 -1.10 -18.60 0.87
N ASN A 137 -0.74 -17.32 1.01
CA ASN A 137 -1.72 -16.26 1.26
C ASN A 137 -2.68 -16.08 0.07
N GLU A 138 -2.19 -16.24 -1.16
CA GLU A 138 -3.04 -16.19 -2.35
C GLU A 138 -4.01 -17.38 -2.39
N MET A 139 -3.53 -18.60 -2.11
CA MET A 139 -4.38 -19.79 -2.02
C MET A 139 -5.43 -19.66 -0.92
N VAL A 140 -5.05 -19.19 0.27
CA VAL A 140 -5.99 -18.95 1.38
C VAL A 140 -7.01 -17.88 1.01
N GLY A 141 -6.58 -16.80 0.36
CA GLY A 141 -7.47 -15.76 -0.16
C GLY A 141 -8.48 -16.32 -1.17
N ALA A 142 -8.02 -17.15 -2.10
CA ALA A 142 -8.86 -17.79 -3.11
C ALA A 142 -9.85 -18.80 -2.52
N MET A 143 -9.43 -19.62 -1.55
CA MET A 143 -10.34 -20.54 -0.83
C MET A 143 -11.43 -19.78 -0.06
N ASN A 144 -11.06 -18.70 0.63
CA ASN A 144 -12.04 -17.87 1.35
C ASN A 144 -12.98 -17.13 0.39
N LEU A 145 -12.49 -16.71 -0.77
CA LEU A 145 -13.32 -16.16 -1.84
C LEU A 145 -14.30 -17.19 -2.35
N ALA A 146 -13.83 -18.37 -2.77
CA ALA A 146 -14.68 -19.47 -3.24
C ALA A 146 -15.76 -19.83 -2.21
N ARG A 147 -15.38 -19.98 -0.92
CA ARG A 147 -16.34 -20.23 0.16
C ARG A 147 -17.41 -19.13 0.25
N SER A 148 -16.99 -17.86 0.19
CA SER A 148 -17.90 -16.72 0.29
C SER A 148 -18.85 -16.68 -0.91
N GLU A 149 -18.36 -17.02 -2.10
CA GLU A 149 -19.18 -17.11 -3.32
C GLU A 149 -20.18 -18.26 -3.25
N ALA A 150 -19.81 -19.44 -2.73
CA ALA A 150 -20.74 -20.53 -2.49
C ALA A 150 -21.91 -20.11 -1.59
N ILE A 151 -21.62 -19.36 -0.52
CA ILE A 151 -22.64 -18.84 0.40
C ILE A 151 -23.49 -17.77 -0.28
N ARG A 152 -22.86 -16.81 -0.98
CA ARG A 152 -23.53 -15.66 -1.62
C ARG A 152 -24.48 -16.11 -2.72
N THR A 153 -24.07 -17.08 -3.53
CA THR A 153 -24.85 -17.62 -4.65
C THR A 153 -25.83 -18.71 -4.22
N ASN A 154 -25.71 -19.21 -2.98
CA ASN A 154 -26.40 -20.40 -2.50
C ASN A 154 -26.15 -21.63 -3.40
N ARG A 155 -24.92 -21.75 -3.93
CA ARG A 155 -24.45 -22.84 -4.80
C ARG A 155 -23.11 -23.38 -4.33
N THR A 156 -22.55 -24.33 -5.06
CA THR A 156 -21.22 -24.88 -4.77
C THR A 156 -20.14 -24.03 -5.42
N ALA A 157 -19.01 -23.88 -4.72
CA ALA A 157 -17.79 -23.32 -5.27
C ALA A 157 -16.64 -24.28 -5.02
N THR A 158 -15.64 -24.24 -5.89
CA THR A 158 -14.55 -25.19 -5.91
C THR A 158 -13.21 -24.46 -5.98
N PHE A 159 -12.25 -24.93 -5.19
CA PHE A 159 -10.85 -24.56 -5.28
C PHE A 159 -10.04 -25.81 -5.65
N CYS A 160 -9.33 -25.81 -6.77
CA CYS A 160 -8.68 -27.00 -7.30
C CYS A 160 -7.36 -26.68 -8.00
N ALA A 161 -6.54 -27.71 -8.20
CA ALA A 161 -5.42 -27.64 -9.13
C ALA A 161 -5.94 -27.40 -10.56
N SER A 162 -5.16 -26.69 -11.37
CA SER A 162 -5.53 -26.39 -12.75
C SER A 162 -4.30 -26.28 -13.64
N LEU A 163 -4.37 -26.95 -14.80
CA LEU A 163 -3.36 -26.86 -15.86
C LEU A 163 -3.58 -25.68 -16.81
N ASP A 164 -4.85 -25.37 -17.10
CA ASP A 164 -5.26 -24.39 -18.11
C ASP A 164 -5.80 -23.09 -17.49
N GLN A 165 -5.92 -23.04 -16.17
CA GLN A 165 -6.51 -21.94 -15.42
C GLN A 165 -7.96 -21.62 -15.85
N ALA A 166 -8.66 -22.59 -16.41
CA ALA A 166 -10.06 -22.50 -16.82
C ALA A 166 -10.90 -23.64 -16.22
N THR A 167 -10.31 -24.82 -16.03
CA THR A 167 -10.97 -26.00 -15.50
C THR A 167 -10.17 -26.66 -14.37
N CYS A 168 -10.84 -27.42 -13.51
CA CYS A 168 -10.16 -28.26 -12.54
C CYS A 168 -9.44 -29.42 -13.24
N GLY A 169 -8.15 -29.60 -12.97
CA GLY A 169 -7.35 -30.64 -13.58
C GLY A 169 -5.85 -30.45 -13.36
N GLY A 170 -5.03 -31.39 -13.83
CA GLY A 170 -3.59 -31.30 -13.67
C GLY A 170 -3.12 -31.45 -12.22
N THR A 171 -2.02 -30.77 -11.92
CA THR A 171 -1.29 -30.86 -10.65
C THR A 171 -1.16 -29.48 -9.99
N TRP A 172 -0.86 -29.45 -8.70
CA TRP A 172 -0.68 -28.18 -7.98
C TRP A 172 0.54 -27.38 -8.44
N SER A 173 1.49 -28.01 -9.13
CA SER A 173 2.61 -27.30 -9.77
C SER A 173 2.19 -26.52 -11.02
N ASP A 174 1.13 -26.93 -11.70
CA ASP A 174 0.63 -26.23 -12.89
C ASP A 174 -0.10 -24.92 -12.51
N GLY A 175 -0.61 -24.88 -11.28
CA GLY A 175 -1.33 -23.75 -10.72
C GLY A 175 -2.61 -24.19 -10.02
N TRP A 176 -3.43 -23.20 -9.71
CA TRP A 176 -4.70 -23.41 -9.04
C TRP A 176 -5.75 -22.44 -9.54
N ILE A 177 -7.00 -22.81 -9.35
CA ILE A 177 -8.17 -22.02 -9.71
C ILE A 177 -9.24 -22.12 -8.62
N ALA A 178 -9.92 -21.00 -8.41
CA ALA A 178 -11.16 -20.90 -7.67
C ALA A 178 -12.29 -20.63 -8.67
N ILE A 179 -13.31 -21.48 -8.67
CA ILE A 179 -14.46 -21.40 -9.57
C ILE A 179 -15.77 -21.50 -8.78
N ALA A 180 -16.83 -20.89 -9.29
CA ALA A 180 -18.19 -21.05 -8.78
C ALA A 180 -19.21 -20.80 -9.88
N ASP A 181 -20.40 -21.36 -9.73
CA ASP A 181 -21.55 -21.06 -10.58
C ASP A 181 -22.20 -19.74 -10.10
N LEU A 182 -21.91 -18.63 -10.79
CA LEU A 182 -22.32 -17.29 -10.35
C LEU A 182 -23.76 -16.94 -10.74
N ASP A 183 -24.25 -17.45 -11.87
CA ASP A 183 -25.55 -17.08 -12.44
C ASP A 183 -26.61 -18.20 -12.37
N GLY A 184 -26.20 -19.44 -12.12
CA GLY A 184 -27.06 -20.60 -11.99
C GLY A 184 -27.30 -21.38 -13.27
N ASP A 185 -26.48 -21.19 -14.29
CA ASP A 185 -26.57 -21.92 -15.56
C ASP A 185 -25.90 -23.31 -15.51
N ALA A 186 -25.36 -23.70 -14.35
CA ALA A 186 -24.57 -24.91 -14.12
C ALA A 186 -23.23 -24.97 -14.88
N VAL A 187 -22.74 -23.82 -15.35
CA VAL A 187 -21.39 -23.60 -15.84
C VAL A 187 -20.59 -22.94 -14.72
N MET A 188 -19.32 -23.34 -14.60
CA MET A 188 -18.44 -22.80 -13.57
C MET A 188 -17.71 -21.57 -14.09
N ASP A 189 -17.82 -20.46 -13.37
CA ASP A 189 -17.11 -19.22 -13.66
C ASP A 189 -15.80 -19.14 -12.88
N VAL A 190 -14.78 -18.57 -13.52
CA VAL A 190 -13.49 -18.33 -12.88
C VAL A 190 -13.57 -17.13 -11.94
N LEU A 191 -13.37 -17.40 -10.64
CA LEU A 191 -13.29 -16.36 -9.60
C LEU A 191 -11.88 -15.80 -9.49
N ARG A 192 -10.90 -16.70 -9.45
CA ARG A 192 -9.50 -16.35 -9.28
C ARG A 192 -8.61 -17.50 -9.71
N THR A 193 -7.48 -17.16 -10.32
CA THR A 193 -6.42 -18.11 -10.68
C THR A 193 -5.14 -17.72 -9.96
N GLY A 194 -4.21 -18.66 -9.89
CA GLY A 194 -2.84 -18.39 -9.50
C GLY A 194 -1.89 -19.46 -10.01
N THR A 195 -0.61 -19.09 -10.07
CA THR A 195 0.48 -19.98 -10.48
C THR A 195 1.36 -20.27 -9.29
N VAL A 196 2.01 -21.43 -9.32
CA VAL A 196 3.08 -21.77 -8.38
C VAL A 196 4.41 -21.54 -9.07
N SER A 197 5.41 -21.02 -8.36
CA SER A 197 6.74 -20.87 -8.93
C SER A 197 7.41 -22.22 -9.09
N ASP A 198 8.17 -22.43 -10.17
CA ASP A 198 8.99 -23.63 -10.38
C ASP A 198 10.02 -23.91 -9.27
N LYS A 199 10.24 -22.94 -8.38
CA LYS A 199 11.13 -23.04 -7.23
C LYS A 199 10.42 -23.48 -5.94
N ASP A 200 9.10 -23.68 -5.99
CA ASP A 200 8.29 -24.20 -4.90
C ASP A 200 7.64 -25.52 -5.31
N GLU A 201 7.34 -26.34 -4.32
CA GLU A 201 6.61 -27.59 -4.47
C GLU A 201 5.36 -27.53 -3.60
N VAL A 202 4.25 -28.02 -4.16
CA VAL A 202 2.97 -28.10 -3.47
C VAL A 202 2.56 -29.55 -3.31
N THR A 203 2.36 -29.97 -2.07
CA THR A 203 1.99 -31.35 -1.71
C THR A 203 0.61 -31.34 -1.06
N ALA A 204 -0.34 -32.05 -1.66
CA ALA A 204 -1.66 -32.26 -1.11
C ALA A 204 -2.21 -33.62 -1.55
N ALA A 205 -2.99 -34.29 -0.69
CA ALA A 205 -3.60 -35.57 -1.03
C ALA A 205 -4.80 -35.43 -1.98
N ALA A 206 -5.49 -34.29 -1.93
CA ALA A 206 -6.60 -33.97 -2.81
C ALA A 206 -6.19 -32.89 -3.82
N THR A 207 -6.76 -32.95 -5.02
CA THR A 207 -6.60 -31.94 -6.07
C THR A 207 -7.75 -30.94 -6.11
N GLN A 208 -8.74 -31.11 -5.23
CA GLN A 208 -9.97 -30.33 -5.22
C GLN A 208 -10.52 -30.15 -3.81
N ILE A 209 -11.02 -28.96 -3.54
CA ILE A 209 -11.66 -28.53 -2.30
C ILE A 209 -13.00 -27.88 -2.65
N ASP A 210 -14.10 -28.54 -2.32
CA ASP A 210 -15.44 -28.02 -2.60
C ASP A 210 -16.09 -27.43 -1.35
N PHE A 211 -16.74 -26.28 -1.54
CA PHE A 211 -17.57 -25.62 -0.56
C PHE A 211 -19.03 -25.67 -1.01
N ASN A 212 -19.92 -26.01 -0.09
CA ASN A 212 -21.36 -25.96 -0.35
C ASN A 212 -21.98 -24.60 0.02
N GLN A 213 -23.28 -24.47 -0.21
CA GLN A 213 -24.11 -23.29 0.04
C GLN A 213 -24.08 -22.78 1.49
N ARG A 214 -23.69 -23.63 2.45
CA ARG A 214 -23.55 -23.28 3.87
C ARG A 214 -22.11 -22.94 4.25
N GLY A 215 -21.20 -22.93 3.28
CA GLY A 215 -19.76 -22.76 3.45
C GLY A 215 -19.04 -23.96 4.07
N LEU A 216 -19.71 -25.12 4.18
CA LEU A 216 -19.05 -26.35 4.64
C LEU A 216 -18.18 -26.90 3.52
N LYS A 217 -16.99 -27.39 3.87
CA LYS A 217 -16.13 -28.07 2.92
C LYS A 217 -16.58 -29.52 2.76
N THR A 218 -17.04 -29.89 1.57
CA THR A 218 -17.60 -31.23 1.28
C THR A 218 -16.58 -32.19 0.67
N VAL A 219 -15.61 -31.69 -0.09
CA VAL A 219 -14.56 -32.50 -0.75
C VAL A 219 -13.18 -31.98 -0.37
N PRO A 220 -12.19 -32.84 -0.13
CA PRO A 220 -12.34 -34.27 0.24
C PRO A 220 -13.10 -34.42 1.56
N ALA A 221 -13.54 -35.63 1.94
CA ALA A 221 -14.15 -35.84 3.26
C ALA A 221 -13.16 -35.52 4.40
N GLY A 222 -13.64 -35.04 5.55
CA GLY A 222 -12.78 -34.67 6.69
C GLY A 222 -12.08 -33.33 6.52
N ALA A 223 -10.87 -33.17 7.04
CA ALA A 223 -10.03 -31.99 6.83
C ALA A 223 -9.15 -32.19 5.58
N ALA A 224 -8.90 -31.11 4.84
CA ALA A 224 -7.98 -31.09 3.71
C ALA A 224 -6.70 -30.35 4.09
N THR A 225 -5.55 -30.81 3.63
CA THR A 225 -4.26 -30.14 3.85
C THR A 225 -3.54 -29.91 2.53
N ILE A 226 -2.96 -28.73 2.39
CA ILE A 226 -2.08 -28.33 1.27
C ILE A 226 -0.81 -27.79 1.89
N ALA A 227 0.33 -28.42 1.60
CA ALA A 227 1.63 -27.95 2.02
C ALA A 227 2.35 -27.28 0.84
N VAL A 228 2.99 -26.15 1.10
CA VAL A 228 3.87 -25.45 0.14
C VAL A 228 5.26 -25.37 0.78
N GLN A 229 6.28 -25.74 0.04
CA GLN A 229 7.68 -25.66 0.47
C GLN A 229 8.59 -25.28 -0.69
N PRO A 230 9.81 -24.78 -0.43
CA PRO A 230 10.80 -24.61 -1.50
C PRO A 230 11.13 -25.96 -2.15
N ALA A 231 11.30 -25.97 -3.46
CA ALA A 231 11.67 -27.17 -4.21
C ALA A 231 13.06 -27.68 -3.78
N GLY A 232 13.19 -28.99 -3.55
CA GLY A 232 14.46 -29.59 -3.10
C GLY A 232 14.87 -29.20 -1.68
N CYS A 233 13.95 -28.67 -0.87
CA CYS A 233 14.23 -28.31 0.51
C CYS A 233 14.61 -29.55 1.34
N ALA A 234 15.78 -29.50 1.99
CA ALA A 234 16.25 -30.61 2.82
C ALA A 234 15.37 -30.78 4.08
N VAL A 235 15.16 -32.03 4.50
CA VAL A 235 14.36 -32.37 5.69
C VAL A 235 14.84 -31.57 6.91
N GLY A 236 13.90 -30.94 7.62
CA GLY A 236 14.18 -30.13 8.81
C GLY A 236 14.59 -28.68 8.52
N LYS A 237 14.76 -28.27 7.26
CA LYS A 237 14.92 -26.86 6.91
C LYS A 237 13.60 -26.09 7.09
N PRO A 238 13.65 -24.82 7.52
CA PRO A 238 12.45 -24.01 7.70
C PRO A 238 11.81 -23.64 6.35
N HIS A 239 10.68 -22.92 6.42
CA HIS A 239 9.94 -22.31 5.30
C HIS A 239 8.92 -23.20 4.59
N ARG A 240 8.62 -24.38 5.12
CA ARG A 240 7.38 -25.07 4.75
C ARG A 240 6.20 -24.35 5.39
N ARG A 241 5.06 -24.33 4.69
CA ARG A 241 3.79 -23.79 5.18
C ARG A 241 2.69 -24.77 4.85
N VAL A 242 1.88 -25.10 5.85
CA VAL A 242 0.74 -26.03 5.69
C VAL A 242 -0.55 -25.28 5.89
N VAL A 243 -1.38 -25.26 4.84
CA VAL A 243 -2.76 -24.79 4.88
C VAL A 243 -3.66 -25.97 5.21
N SER A 244 -4.50 -25.81 6.22
CA SER A 244 -5.51 -26.78 6.62
C SER A 244 -6.90 -26.19 6.44
N VAL A 245 -7.79 -26.91 5.76
CA VAL A 245 -9.20 -26.56 5.60
C VAL A 245 -10.05 -27.56 6.37
N THR A 246 -10.74 -27.09 7.40
CA THR A 246 -11.61 -27.94 8.22
C THR A 246 -12.86 -28.38 7.45
N ALA A 247 -13.55 -29.40 7.94
CA ALA A 247 -14.86 -29.80 7.39
C ALA A 247 -15.91 -28.67 7.47
N THR A 248 -15.79 -27.77 8.46
CA THR A 248 -16.61 -26.56 8.57
C THR A 248 -16.20 -25.43 7.61
N GLY A 249 -15.18 -25.69 6.77
CA GLY A 249 -14.63 -24.81 5.74
C GLY A 249 -13.65 -23.75 6.26
N GLY A 250 -13.25 -23.80 7.53
CA GLY A 250 -12.33 -22.82 8.10
C GLY A 250 -10.91 -23.09 7.59
N THR A 251 -10.22 -22.04 7.11
CA THR A 251 -8.85 -22.14 6.60
C THR A 251 -7.85 -21.66 7.65
N PHE A 252 -6.83 -22.47 7.95
CA PHE A 252 -5.78 -22.18 8.93
C PHE A 252 -4.40 -22.42 8.31
N VAL A 253 -3.42 -21.59 8.66
CA VAL A 253 -2.02 -21.78 8.21
C VAL A 253 -1.16 -22.10 9.42
N ALA A 254 -0.53 -23.28 9.41
CA ALA A 254 0.42 -23.68 10.44
C ALA A 254 1.82 -23.11 10.14
N ASN A 255 2.44 -22.50 11.16
CA ASN A 255 3.70 -21.76 11.03
C ASN A 255 4.76 -22.16 12.08
N HIS A 256 4.53 -23.22 12.86
CA HIS A 256 5.41 -23.62 13.97
C HIS A 256 5.59 -25.14 14.03
N GLY A 257 6.71 -25.57 14.61
CA GLY A 257 6.99 -27.00 14.82
C GLY A 257 7.32 -27.75 13.53
N ALA A 258 6.92 -29.01 13.46
CA ALA A 258 7.17 -29.88 12.30
C ALA A 258 6.52 -29.37 11.01
N ASP A 259 5.43 -28.60 11.10
CA ASP A 259 4.72 -28.05 9.93
C ASP A 259 5.45 -26.87 9.28
N ALA A 260 6.36 -26.21 10.03
CA ALA A 260 7.20 -25.14 9.51
C ALA A 260 8.46 -25.66 8.80
N ASN A 261 8.74 -26.96 8.93
CA ASN A 261 9.95 -27.59 8.42
C ASN A 261 9.64 -28.49 7.24
N CYS A 262 10.49 -28.44 6.22
CA CYS A 262 10.43 -29.31 5.05
C CYS A 262 10.51 -30.78 5.44
N ILE A 263 9.78 -31.61 4.70
CA ILE A 263 9.68 -33.06 4.87
C ILE A 263 10.26 -33.80 3.67
#